data_AF-A0A937Y023-F1
#
_entry.id   AF-A0A937Y023-F1
#
_cell.length_a   1.000
_cell.length_b   1.000
_cell.length_c   1.000
_cell.angle_alpha   90.00
_cell.angle_beta   90.00
_cell.angle_gamma   90.00
#
_symmetry.space_group_name_H-M   'P 1'
#
loop_
_entity.id
_entity.type
_entity.pdbx_description
1 polymer ?
#
loop_
_entity_poly.entity_id
_entity_poly.type
_entity_poly.pdbx_seq_one_letter_code
_entity_poly.pdbx_strand_id
1 'polypeptide(L)'
;MDPLPLGLIGWLYTLLCAGAIAIGGWIIVAVHLRGDRAALAARVAEDTILFGIWLLGLAGGIGVLLGRGWSRPALELFCWAFSILLLLNAWTRWRAAPPPRQGFALSLILFVVPVLAFTGATILTLRSETALRALPG
;
A
#
# COMPACT_ATOMS: atom_id res chain seq x y z
N MET A 1 20.75 2.26 -12.63
CA MET A 1 20.25 1.72 -11.35
C MET A 1 19.86 0.29 -11.62
N ASP A 2 20.46 -0.67 -10.92
CA ASP A 2 20.11 -2.08 -11.11
C ASP A 2 18.68 -2.32 -10.62
N PRO A 3 17.85 -3.06 -11.40
CA PRO A 3 16.47 -3.33 -11.01
C PRO A 3 16.42 -4.14 -9.71
N LEU A 4 15.44 -3.85 -8.86
CA LEU A 4 15.23 -4.63 -7.64
C LEU A 4 14.90 -6.10 -8.00
N PRO A 5 15.38 -7.08 -7.22
CA PRO A 5 15.06 -8.47 -7.47
C PRO A 5 13.54 -8.68 -7.35
N LEU A 6 12.92 -9.21 -8.40
CA LEU A 6 11.47 -9.44 -8.49
C LEU A 6 10.93 -10.29 -7.32
N GLY A 7 11.69 -11.31 -6.90
CA GLY A 7 11.33 -12.13 -5.74
C GLY A 7 11.23 -11.31 -4.44
N LEU A 8 12.11 -10.33 -4.23
CA LEU A 8 12.06 -9.45 -3.07
C LEU A 8 10.81 -8.57 -3.11
N ILE A 9 10.48 -8.00 -4.28
CA ILE A 9 9.24 -7.24 -4.47
C ILE A 9 8.04 -8.13 -4.14
N GLY A 10 7.95 -9.32 -4.74
CA GLY A 10 6.84 -10.24 -4.52
C GLY A 10 6.63 -10.57 -3.04
N TRP A 11 7.69 -10.92 -2.31
CA TRP A 11 7.63 -11.22 -0.88
C TRP A 11 7.25 -10.00 -0.03
N LEU A 12 7.88 -8.85 -0.27
CA LEU A 12 7.60 -7.63 0.49
C LEU A 12 6.15 -7.21 0.36
N TYR A 13 5.62 -7.13 -0.87
CA TYR A 13 4.23 -6.74 -1.08
C TYR A 13 3.26 -7.78 -0.53
N THR A 14 3.55 -9.08 -0.66
CA THR A 14 2.70 -10.14 -0.12
C THR A 14 2.60 -10.04 1.41
N LEU A 15 3.75 -9.97 2.11
CA LEU A 15 3.79 -9.91 3.56
C LEU A 15 3.19 -8.61 4.10
N LEU A 16 3.53 -7.47 3.48
CA LEU A 16 3.02 -6.16 3.88
C LEU A 16 1.49 -6.10 3.72
N CYS A 17 0.97 -6.55 2.58
CA CYS A 17 -0.46 -6.50 2.32
C CYS A 17 -1.23 -7.50 3.18
N ALA A 18 -0.72 -8.72 3.36
CA ALA A 18 -1.32 -9.70 4.26
C ALA A 18 -1.38 -9.18 5.70
N GLY A 19 -0.29 -8.56 6.19
CA GLY A 19 -0.26 -7.91 7.50
C GLY A 19 -1.27 -6.77 7.62
N ALA A 20 -1.35 -5.89 6.63
CA ALA A 20 -2.31 -4.79 6.63
C ALA A 20 -3.77 -5.26 6.66
N ILE A 21 -4.10 -6.31 5.89
CA ILE A 21 -5.42 -6.94 5.86
C ILE A 21 -5.74 -7.57 7.22
N ALA A 22 -4.80 -8.31 7.81
CA ALA A 22 -4.99 -8.93 9.11
C ALA A 22 -5.23 -7.90 10.22
N ILE A 23 -4.43 -6.82 10.24
CA ILE A 23 -4.57 -5.73 11.22
C ILE A 23 -5.88 -4.97 10.99
N GLY A 24 -6.22 -4.65 9.75
CA GLY A 24 -7.48 -3.97 9.41
C GLY A 24 -8.70 -4.79 9.82
N GLY A 25 -8.68 -6.10 9.54
CA GLY A 25 -9.75 -7.02 9.91
C GLY A 25 -9.90 -7.14 11.42
N TRP A 26 -8.77 -7.22 12.13
CA TRP A 26 -8.76 -7.22 13.59
C TRP A 26 -9.39 -5.96 14.18
N ILE A 27 -9.09 -4.77 13.64
CA ILE A 27 -9.66 -3.50 14.11
C ILE A 27 -11.18 -3.50 13.93
N ILE A 28 -11.68 -3.93 12.77
CA ILE A 28 -13.13 -4.02 12.49
C ILE A 28 -13.81 -4.95 13.50
N VAL A 29 -13.24 -6.14 13.74
CA VAL A 29 -13.76 -7.10 14.72
C VAL A 29 -13.75 -6.50 16.13
N ALA A 30 -12.66 -5.84 16.52
CA ALA A 30 -12.53 -5.22 17.83
C ALA A 30 -13.55 -4.10 18.06
N VAL A 31 -13.86 -3.30 17.04
CA VAL A 31 -14.92 -2.27 17.10
C VAL A 31 -16.30 -2.92 17.16
N HIS A 32 -16.54 -3.98 16.39
CA HIS A 32 -17.81 -4.70 16.38
C HIS A 32 -18.13 -5.30 17.76
N LEU A 33 -17.13 -5.89 18.43
CA LEU A 33 -17.27 -6.46 19.77
C LEU A 33 -17.57 -5.41 20.84
N ARG A 34 -17.20 -4.14 20.62
CA ARG A 34 -17.52 -3.03 21.53
C ARG A 34 -18.93 -2.46 21.32
N GLY A 35 -19.67 -2.96 20.32
CA GLY A 35 -21.07 -2.57 20.07
C GLY A 35 -21.26 -1.27 19.29
N ASP A 36 -20.19 -0.64 18.81
CA ASP A 36 -20.27 0.65 18.08
C ASP A 36 -20.59 0.44 16.58
N ARG A 37 -21.81 -0.02 16.32
CA ARG A 37 -22.30 -0.31 14.96
C ARG A 37 -22.46 0.93 14.09
N ALA A 38 -22.71 2.09 14.70
CA ALA A 38 -22.87 3.35 14.00
C ALA A 38 -21.54 3.86 13.42
N ALA A 39 -20.45 3.76 14.19
CA ALA A 39 -19.12 4.10 13.69
C ALA A 39 -18.65 3.18 12.55
N LEU A 40 -18.98 1.88 12.63
CA LEU A 40 -18.74 0.93 11.54
C LEU A 40 -19.51 1.32 10.27
N ALA A 41 -20.83 1.50 10.36
CA ALA A 41 -21.67 1.80 9.21
C ALA A 41 -21.24 3.09 8.47
N ALA A 42 -20.80 4.11 9.21
CA ALA A 42 -20.33 5.36 8.63
C ALA A 42 -19.04 5.21 7.80
N ARG A 43 -18.24 4.16 8.04
CA ARG A 43 -16.93 3.93 7.41
C ARG A 43 -16.88 2.73 6.47
N VAL A 44 -17.95 1.93 6.37
CA VAL A 44 -17.99 0.70 5.55
C VAL A 44 -17.46 0.94 4.13
N ALA A 45 -17.88 2.02 3.47
CA ALA A 45 -17.44 2.31 2.11
C ALA A 45 -15.93 2.57 2.03
N GLU A 46 -15.39 3.39 2.93
CA GLU A 46 -13.96 3.70 2.99
C GLU A 46 -13.13 2.45 3.31
N ASP A 47 -13.56 1.68 4.32
CA ASP A 47 -12.89 0.45 4.72
C ASP A 47 -12.91 -0.59 3.59
N THR A 48 -14.03 -0.74 2.89
CA THR A 48 -14.14 -1.67 1.76
C THR A 48 -13.18 -1.30 0.62
N ILE A 49 -13.07 -0.01 0.29
CA ILE A 49 -12.13 0.47 -0.74
C ILE A 49 -10.69 0.20 -0.30
N LEU A 50 -10.34 0.53 0.94
CA LEU A 50 -9.00 0.28 1.48
C LEU A 50 -8.66 -1.22 1.46
N PHE A 51 -9.59 -2.08 1.87
CA PHE A 51 -9.42 -3.53 1.77
C PHE A 51 -9.21 -3.99 0.34
N GLY A 52 -9.97 -3.46 -0.61
CA GLY A 52 -9.81 -3.76 -2.03
C GLY A 52 -8.43 -3.38 -2.55
N ILE A 53 -7.90 -2.22 -2.16
CA ILE A 53 -6.55 -1.77 -2.52
C ILE A 53 -5.50 -2.72 -1.93
N TRP A 54 -5.61 -3.07 -0.65
CA TRP A 54 -4.67 -4.01 -0.03
C TRP A 54 -4.73 -5.41 -0.64
N LEU A 55 -5.93 -5.89 -1.00
CA LEU A 55 -6.10 -7.16 -1.71
C LEU A 55 -5.47 -7.12 -3.10
N LEU A 56 -5.56 -6.00 -3.81
CA LEU A 56 -4.89 -5.81 -5.09
C LEU A 56 -3.36 -5.90 -4.94
N GLY A 57 -2.80 -5.26 -3.91
CA GLY A 57 -1.38 -5.36 -3.58
C GLY A 57 -0.95 -6.80 -3.23
N LEU A 58 -1.77 -7.51 -2.46
CA LEU A 58 -1.55 -8.91 -2.10
C LEU A 58 -1.56 -9.82 -3.34
N ALA A 59 -2.60 -9.70 -4.18
CA ALA A 59 -2.71 -10.45 -5.42
C ALA A 59 -1.54 -10.16 -6.35
N GLY A 60 -1.14 -8.89 -6.48
CA GLY A 60 0.03 -8.49 -7.24
C GLY A 60 1.32 -9.12 -6.72
N GLY A 61 1.57 -9.09 -5.40
CA GLY A 61 2.74 -9.71 -4.78
C GLY A 61 2.81 -11.21 -5.02
N ILE A 62 1.70 -11.93 -4.81
CA ILE A 62 1.58 -13.36 -5.08
C ILE A 62 1.80 -13.64 -6.58
N GLY A 63 1.19 -12.84 -7.45
CA GLY A 63 1.32 -12.99 -8.89
C GLY A 63 2.77 -12.85 -9.36
N VAL A 64 3.57 -11.96 -8.76
CA VAL A 64 5.01 -11.84 -9.05
C VAL A 64 5.75 -13.10 -8.62
N LEU A 65 5.47 -13.64 -7.44
CA LEU A 65 6.09 -14.89 -6.96
C LEU A 65 5.74 -16.10 -7.82
N LEU A 66 4.54 -16.08 -8.42
CA LEU A 66 4.06 -17.12 -9.36
C LEU A 66 4.48 -16.86 -10.81
N GLY A 67 5.26 -15.82 -11.08
CA GLY A 67 5.74 -15.52 -12.43
C GLY A 67 4.66 -15.04 -13.41
N ARG A 68 3.54 -14.50 -12.93
CA ARG A 68 2.37 -14.17 -13.76
C ARG A 68 2.42 -12.76 -14.33
N GLY A 69 2.15 -12.59 -15.62
CA GLY A 69 2.13 -11.27 -16.29
C GLY A 69 1.10 -10.27 -15.73
N TRP A 70 -0.07 -10.73 -15.29
CA TRP A 70 -1.13 -9.87 -14.71
C TRP A 70 -0.71 -9.19 -13.39
N SER A 71 0.33 -9.70 -12.73
CA SER A 71 0.84 -9.15 -11.48
C SER A 71 1.42 -7.74 -11.62
N ARG A 72 1.97 -7.41 -12.80
CA ARG A 72 2.52 -6.08 -13.10
C ARG A 72 1.47 -4.97 -13.02
N PRO A 73 0.39 -4.98 -13.83
CA PRO A 73 -0.60 -3.93 -13.76
C PRO A 73 -1.30 -3.88 -12.39
N ALA A 74 -1.45 -5.01 -11.69
CA ALA A 74 -1.99 -5.05 -10.34
C ALA A 74 -1.10 -4.31 -9.33
N LEU A 75 0.21 -4.60 -9.29
CA LEU A 75 1.15 -3.92 -8.40
C LEU A 75 1.36 -2.45 -8.78
N GLU A 76 1.39 -2.11 -10.08
CA GLU A 76 1.48 -0.72 -10.51
C GLU A 76 0.28 0.09 -10.00
N LEU A 77 -0.94 -0.43 -10.17
CA LEU A 77 -2.16 0.23 -9.69
C LEU A 77 -2.16 0.34 -8.16
N PHE A 78 -1.74 -0.71 -7.44
CA PHE A 78 -1.57 -0.65 -5.99
C PHE A 78 -0.58 0.43 -5.56
N CYS A 79 0.60 0.49 -6.19
CA CYS A 79 1.63 1.49 -5.86
C CYS A 79 1.15 2.92 -6.08
N TRP A 80 0.42 3.18 -7.18
CA TRP A 80 -0.17 4.49 -7.44
C TRP A 80 -1.24 4.84 -6.39
N ALA A 81 -2.19 3.94 -6.15
CA ALA A 81 -3.25 4.16 -5.18
C ALA A 81 -2.69 4.40 -3.77
N PHE A 82 -1.74 3.56 -3.33
CA PHE A 82 -1.08 3.69 -2.04
C PHE A 82 -0.32 5.00 -1.89
N SER A 83 0.42 5.42 -2.93
CA SER A 83 1.16 6.69 -2.92
C SER A 83 0.22 7.90 -2.80
N ILE A 84 -0.89 7.90 -3.53
CA ILE A 84 -1.91 8.96 -3.44
C ILE A 84 -2.54 9.00 -2.05
N LEU A 85 -2.96 7.84 -1.53
CA LEU A 85 -3.58 7.74 -0.20
C LEU A 85 -2.61 8.19 0.90
N LEU A 86 -1.33 7.80 0.81
CA LEU A 86 -0.30 8.21 1.74
C LEU A 86 -0.14 9.74 1.75
N LEU A 87 -0.07 10.36 0.57
CA LEU A 87 0.04 11.82 0.44
C LEU A 87 -1.19 12.54 0.98
N LEU A 88 -2.39 12.06 0.66
CA LEU A 88 -3.64 12.62 1.19
C LEU A 88 -3.71 12.50 2.71
N ASN A 89 -3.29 11.35 3.27
CA ASN A 89 -3.25 11.13 4.72
C ASN A 89 -2.21 12.03 5.41
N ALA A 90 -1.01 12.15 4.84
CA ALA A 90 0.01 13.06 5.34
C ALA A 90 -0.49 14.52 5.32
N TRP A 91 -1.15 14.92 4.24
CA TRP A 91 -1.73 16.26 4.08
C TRP A 91 -2.84 16.56 5.08
N THR A 92 -3.79 15.63 5.28
CA THR A 92 -4.88 15.81 6.26
C THR A 92 -4.33 15.89 7.68
N ARG A 93 -3.38 15.02 8.04
CA ARG A 93 -2.71 15.06 9.35
C ARG A 93 -1.94 16.35 9.57
N TRP A 94 -1.18 16.80 8.57
CA TRP A 94 -0.41 18.04 8.67
C TRP A 94 -1.32 19.26 8.86
N ARG A 95 -2.45 19.34 8.15
CA ARG A 95 -3.44 20.42 8.33
C ARG A 95 -4.10 20.40 9.70
N ALA A 96 -4.33 19.22 10.27
CA ALA A 96 -4.93 19.05 11.60
C ALA A 96 -3.93 19.27 12.75
N ALA A 97 -2.62 19.38 12.46
CA ALA A 97 -1.60 19.43 13.50
C ALA A 97 -1.58 20.78 14.26
N PRO A 98 -1.62 20.75 15.61
CA PRO A 98 -1.45 21.95 16.43
C PRO A 98 0.01 22.47 16.35
N PRO A 99 0.26 23.77 16.61
CA PRO A 99 1.62 24.30 16.66
C PRO A 99 2.41 23.74 17.86
N PRO A 100 3.74 23.52 17.73
CA PRO A 100 4.60 23.85 16.59
C PRO A 100 4.60 22.76 15.49
N ARG A 101 4.36 23.18 14.25
CA ARG A 101 4.16 22.28 13.09
C ARG A 101 5.44 21.69 12.49
N GLN A 102 6.61 22.26 12.82
CA GLN A 102 7.88 21.93 12.14
C GLN A 102 8.38 20.52 12.47
N GLY A 103 8.36 20.13 13.76
CA GLY A 103 8.77 18.79 14.18
C GLY A 103 7.86 17.70 13.60
N PHE A 104 6.55 17.96 13.56
CA PHE A 104 5.59 17.04 12.95
C PHE A 104 5.80 16.92 11.43
N ALA A 105 6.02 18.03 10.73
CA ALA A 105 6.31 18.03 9.29
C ALA A 105 7.57 17.22 8.96
N LEU A 106 8.64 17.36 9.75
CA LEU A 106 9.87 16.57 9.56
C LEU A 106 9.59 15.07 9.72
N SER A 107 8.82 14.68 10.74
CA SER A 107 8.46 13.27 10.94
C SER A 107 7.63 12.70 9.78
N LEU A 108 6.69 13.48 9.24
CA LEU A 108 5.93 13.08 8.05
C LEU A 108 6.82 12.92 6.83
N ILE A 109 7.74 13.85 6.58
CA ILE A 109 8.64 13.78 5.42
C ILE A 109 9.55 12.55 5.52
N LEU A 110 10.15 12.30 6.69
CA LEU A 110 11.03 11.16 6.94
C LEU A 110 10.32 9.82 6.78
N PHE A 111 8.99 9.77 6.95
CA PHE A 111 8.19 8.58 6.69
C PHE A 111 7.72 8.47 5.24
N VAL A 112 7.19 9.56 4.67
CA VAL A 112 6.54 9.55 3.35
C VAL A 112 7.56 9.38 2.22
N VAL A 113 8.69 10.10 2.28
CA VAL A 113 9.66 10.11 1.18
C VAL A 113 10.26 8.73 0.90
N PRO A 114 10.74 7.95 1.89
CA PRO A 114 11.25 6.61 1.63
C PRO A 114 10.21 5.67 1.05
N VAL A 115 8.96 5.77 1.50
CA VAL A 115 7.86 4.95 0.99
C VAL A 115 7.59 5.27 -0.47
N LEU A 116 7.52 6.55 -0.84
CA LEU A 116 7.35 6.98 -2.23
C LEU A 116 8.53 6.60 -3.12
N ALA A 117 9.75 6.69 -2.60
CA ALA A 117 10.94 6.26 -3.32
C ALA A 117 10.87 4.75 -3.62
N PHE A 118 10.43 3.94 -2.65
CA PHE A 118 10.28 2.50 -2.81
C PHE A 118 9.16 2.11 -3.79
N THR A 119 7.98 2.75 -3.70
CA THR A 119 6.89 2.51 -4.66
C THR A 119 7.28 2.95 -6.07
N GLY A 120 7.99 4.07 -6.20
CA GLY A 120 8.55 4.53 -7.46
C GLY A 120 9.56 3.56 -8.06
N ALA A 121 10.52 3.09 -7.25
CA ALA A 121 11.51 2.09 -7.68
C ALA A 121 10.85 0.76 -8.11
N THR A 122 9.77 0.36 -7.41
CA THR A 122 8.99 -0.82 -7.78
C THR A 122 8.32 -0.63 -9.14
N ILE A 123 7.66 0.50 -9.41
CA ILE A 123 7.04 0.79 -10.71
C ILE A 123 8.09 0.77 -11.82
N LEU A 124 9.25 1.40 -11.61
CA LEU A 124 10.34 1.39 -12.60
C LEU A 124 10.86 -0.03 -12.86
N THR A 125 10.98 -0.84 -11.80
CA THR A 125 11.39 -2.25 -11.92
C THR A 125 10.36 -3.06 -12.68
N LEU A 126 9.06 -2.91 -12.39
CA LEU A 126 8.00 -3.61 -13.10
C LEU A 126 7.94 -3.20 -14.58
N ARG A 127 8.29 -1.96 -14.92
CA ARG A 127 8.31 -1.48 -16.32
C ARG A 127 9.55 -1.86 -17.11
N SER A 128 10.57 -2.41 -16.46
CA SER A 128 11.82 -2.78 -17.12
C SER A 128 11.66 -3.97 -18.08
N GLU A 129 12.53 -4.05 -19.08
CA GLU A 129 12.58 -5.19 -20.01
C GLU A 129 12.88 -6.51 -19.31
N THR A 130 13.62 -6.49 -18.20
CA THR A 130 13.93 -7.69 -17.42
C THR A 130 12.67 -8.25 -16.77
N ALA A 131 11.80 -7.40 -16.21
CA ALA A 131 10.51 -7.82 -15.68
C ALA A 131 9.54 -8.30 -16.77
N LEU A 132 9.55 -7.66 -17.95
CA LEU A 132 8.79 -8.10 -19.12
C LEU A 132 9.14 -9.54 -19.55
N ARG A 133 10.43 -9.90 -19.51
CA ARG A 133 10.89 -11.25 -19.88
C ARG A 133 10.63 -12.27 -18.77
N ALA A 134 10.70 -11.86 -17.50
CA ALA A 134 10.52 -12.73 -16.34
C ALA A 134 9.05 -13.05 -16.02
N LEU A 135 8.12 -12.19 -16.46
CA LEU A 135 6.69 -12.33 -16.25
C LEU A 135 5.96 -12.47 -17.60
N PRO A 136 6.16 -13.58 -18.34
CA PRO A 136 5.39 -13.82 -19.55
C PRO A 136 3.89 -13.89 -19.18
N GLY A 137 3.06 -13.32 -20.07
CA GLY A 137 1.61 -13.22 -19.90
C GLY A 137 0.96 -14.52 -19.45
#